data_AF-A0A971L6Y4-F1
#
_entry.id   AF-A0A971L6Y4-F1
#
_cell.length_a   1.000
_cell.length_b   1.000
_cell.length_c   1.000
_cell.angle_alpha   90.00
_cell.angle_beta   90.00
_cell.angle_gamma   90.00
#
_symmetry.space_group_name_H-M   'P 1'
#
loop_
_entity.id
_entity.type
_entity.pdbx_description
1 polymer ?
#
loop_
_entity_poly.entity_id
_entity_poly.type
_entity_poly.pdbx_seq_one_letter_code
_entity_poly.pdbx_strand_id
1 'polypeptide(L)'
;MLRKSALFRQLQAAKTRKAVILGVILLVVVSLAGAMAVTGATPASGSDLAVVTSDPALIAIEPTVDGPFTLPDGSVINLVGYADGNCRIGPNGELLFDFTRGAGGGSFGFQPGSCYEFDMLFRIYNKVDREVYVNIAAEDMGACRDYLFIGSQHSTSLAKDFTPGEPDSYPWPAELPAMEPDKEPDRERYKEIAPGDFIWVSIHFDIPAEAALTEVSGKLIISAWAKLEDDDNGDNGGDDNGHYDGGGSDNGGPPVANVPQGAFIARWPGHIPLVEGALKLEEPQDTFTIPLTVDSDILIKAKALGLEPRVYIWNEKYEKWVALASYPQSDGTVKAINDGGYTGWTAVFAVRQPRFLDLHPGDWYEPVLNRANGMALLEGFAAANGAAGELERLAKPQAIMTRAEFVAMVTRALGLVVEGEQKMYNILRPVAAGSATAVLARCYFDADQVPTWCRQAIATAFNSGLLDGVEGMEYDFCSDLPISRLQAAVIISNALQKIPGNGARTVDLNNFADFNQESSWANGKVVEGVLAGDADGSLRPNDALTRAEAYTLFMRLLRQLGW
;
A
#
# COMPACT_ATOMS: atom_id res chain seq x y z
N MET A 1 12.03 83.36 46.07
CA MET A 1 12.09 81.91 46.41
C MET A 1 11.48 81.02 45.30
N LEU A 2 11.74 81.29 44.00
CA LEU A 2 11.03 80.62 42.89
C LEU A 2 11.94 80.20 41.71
N ARG A 3 13.26 80.08 41.90
CA ARG A 3 14.19 79.58 40.85
C ARG A 3 14.89 78.24 41.15
N LYS A 4 14.81 77.71 42.39
CA LYS A 4 15.31 76.37 42.73
C LYS A 4 14.30 75.24 42.49
N SER A 5 13.00 75.55 42.27
CA SER A 5 11.98 74.53 42.02
C SER A 5 11.95 74.02 40.58
N ALA A 6 12.35 74.83 39.60
CA ALA A 6 12.36 74.44 38.19
C ALA A 6 13.54 73.52 37.83
N LEU A 7 14.74 73.80 38.36
CA LEU A 7 15.92 72.95 38.12
C LEU A 7 15.82 71.60 38.82
N PHE A 8 15.20 71.55 40.01
CA PHE A 8 14.95 70.29 40.73
C PHE A 8 13.87 69.45 40.05
N ARG A 9 12.81 70.09 39.50
CA ARG A 9 11.81 69.39 38.66
C ARG A 9 12.40 68.95 37.32
N GLN A 10 13.34 69.67 36.72
CA GLN A 10 14.02 69.23 35.49
C GLN A 10 15.03 68.10 35.75
N LEU A 11 15.74 68.09 36.89
CA LEU A 11 16.63 67.00 37.28
C LEU A 11 15.86 65.75 37.73
N GLN A 12 14.72 65.91 38.43
CA GLN A 12 13.79 64.81 38.68
C GLN A 12 13.19 64.33 37.35
N ALA A 13 12.65 65.20 36.50
CA ALA A 13 12.09 64.79 35.21
C ALA A 13 13.14 64.16 34.28
N ALA A 14 14.41 64.55 34.34
CA ALA A 14 15.49 63.92 33.58
C ALA A 14 15.96 62.59 34.19
N LYS A 15 15.96 62.44 35.53
CA LYS A 15 16.17 61.14 36.19
C LYS A 15 15.00 60.20 35.98
N THR A 16 13.76 60.69 36.02
CA THR A 16 12.56 59.92 35.74
C THR A 16 12.45 59.61 34.26
N ARG A 17 12.84 60.50 33.34
CA ARG A 17 12.93 60.17 31.91
C ARG A 17 14.06 59.20 31.62
N LYS A 18 15.23 59.29 32.27
CA LYS A 18 16.27 58.27 32.14
C LYS A 18 15.87 56.95 32.78
N ALA A 19 15.14 56.94 33.91
CA ALA A 19 14.65 55.73 34.54
C ALA A 19 13.45 55.10 33.80
N VAL A 20 12.61 55.91 33.17
CA VAL A 20 11.51 55.46 32.30
C VAL A 20 12.06 55.04 30.94
N ILE A 21 13.06 55.71 30.37
CA ILE A 21 13.72 55.26 29.13
C ILE A 21 14.57 54.02 29.42
N LEU A 22 15.28 53.93 30.54
CA LEU A 22 16.00 52.71 30.93
C LEU A 22 15.03 51.59 31.31
N GLY A 23 13.88 51.91 31.91
CA GLY A 23 12.81 50.97 32.26
C GLY A 23 11.99 50.51 31.05
N VAL A 24 11.80 51.37 30.04
CA VAL A 24 11.19 51.03 28.74
C VAL A 24 12.21 50.31 27.86
N ILE A 25 13.51 50.64 27.91
CA ILE A 25 14.55 49.84 27.28
C ILE A 25 14.70 48.50 28.01
N LEU A 26 14.55 48.42 29.34
CA LEU A 26 14.52 47.15 30.05
C LEU A 26 13.23 46.38 29.76
N LEU A 27 12.07 47.04 29.62
CA LEU A 27 10.82 46.39 29.21
C LEU A 27 10.86 45.97 27.74
N VAL A 28 11.55 46.71 26.88
CA VAL A 28 11.79 46.38 25.47
C VAL A 28 12.89 45.34 25.34
N VAL A 29 13.85 45.25 26.25
CA VAL A 29 14.89 44.21 26.31
C VAL A 29 14.43 42.99 27.09
N VAL A 30 13.43 43.09 27.98
CA VAL A 30 12.73 41.95 28.61
C VAL A 30 11.55 41.50 27.75
N SER A 31 10.97 42.36 26.92
CA SER A 31 10.07 41.92 25.85
C SER A 31 10.83 41.50 24.60
N LEU A 32 12.04 41.99 24.32
CA LEU A 32 12.95 41.38 23.35
C LEU A 32 13.62 40.15 23.93
N ALA A 33 13.94 40.03 25.23
CA ALA A 33 14.47 38.80 25.82
C ALA A 33 13.35 37.81 26.14
N GLY A 34 12.10 38.27 26.29
CA GLY A 34 10.89 37.46 26.35
C GLY A 34 10.46 37.01 24.96
N ALA A 35 10.51 37.89 23.95
CA ALA A 35 10.36 37.51 22.54
C ALA A 35 11.57 36.71 22.03
N MET A 36 12.79 36.91 22.57
CA MET A 36 13.98 36.11 22.23
C MET A 36 14.11 34.84 23.08
N ALA A 37 13.42 34.74 24.23
CA ALA A 37 13.18 33.48 24.94
C ALA A 37 12.01 32.71 24.31
N VAL A 38 11.10 33.39 23.61
CA VAL A 38 10.10 32.80 22.71
C VAL A 38 10.67 32.52 21.30
N THR A 39 11.89 32.98 20.97
CA THR A 39 12.66 32.43 19.83
C THR A 39 13.59 31.29 20.25
N GLY A 40 13.46 30.80 21.48
CA GLY A 40 14.17 29.64 22.01
C GLY A 40 13.32 28.38 22.10
N ALA A 41 12.05 28.42 21.68
CA ALA A 41 11.26 27.21 21.49
C ALA A 41 11.74 26.54 20.19
N THR A 42 12.67 25.60 20.32
CA THR A 42 12.95 24.67 19.22
C THR A 42 11.67 23.91 18.90
N PRO A 43 11.28 23.79 17.61
CA PRO A 43 10.22 22.88 17.20
C PRO A 43 10.46 21.50 17.80
N ALA A 44 9.40 20.83 18.26
CA ALA A 44 9.50 19.44 18.68
C ALA A 44 10.12 18.60 17.53
N SER A 45 11.13 17.79 17.82
CA SER A 45 11.85 17.03 16.79
C SER A 45 11.03 15.83 16.33
N GLY A 46 10.62 15.83 15.06
CA GLY A 46 9.86 14.76 14.42
C GLY A 46 8.37 14.85 14.75
N SER A 47 7.49 14.87 13.74
CA SER A 47 6.04 14.91 13.98
C SER A 47 5.23 14.87 12.69
N ASP A 48 4.97 13.66 12.15
CA ASP A 48 3.85 13.49 11.23
C ASP A 48 2.64 12.98 12.05
N LEU A 49 1.49 13.67 11.97
CA LEU A 49 0.21 13.06 12.34
C LEU A 49 -0.29 12.26 11.13
N ALA A 50 -0.40 10.95 11.29
CA ALA A 50 -0.86 10.06 10.22
C ALA A 50 -2.37 9.82 10.29
N VAL A 51 -3.10 10.13 9.22
CA VAL A 51 -4.50 9.73 9.09
C VAL A 51 -4.59 8.44 8.30
N VAL A 52 -5.21 7.42 8.89
CA VAL A 52 -5.34 6.09 8.33
C VAL A 52 -6.79 5.61 8.43
N THR A 53 -7.25 4.78 7.50
CA THR A 53 -8.52 4.07 7.63
C THR A 53 -8.27 2.61 7.99
N SER A 54 -9.09 2.05 8.87
CA SER A 54 -9.13 0.60 9.10
C SER A 54 -9.90 -0.15 7.99
N ASP A 55 -10.69 0.56 7.19
CA ASP A 55 -11.72 0.00 6.31
C ASP A 55 -11.68 0.62 4.89
N PRO A 56 -10.56 0.50 4.16
CA PRO A 56 -10.38 1.13 2.84
C PRO A 56 -11.31 0.60 1.74
N ALA A 57 -12.05 -0.47 2.03
CA ALA A 57 -13.11 -1.00 1.16
C ALA A 57 -14.36 -0.11 1.19
N LEU A 58 -14.67 0.49 2.33
CA LEU A 58 -15.88 1.29 2.54
C LEU A 58 -15.62 2.78 2.27
N ILE A 59 -14.46 3.28 2.68
CA ILE A 59 -14.13 4.70 2.59
C ILE A 59 -12.78 4.97 1.92
N ALA A 60 -12.67 6.14 1.30
CA ALA A 60 -11.40 6.73 0.89
C ALA A 60 -11.11 7.96 1.75
N ILE A 61 -9.83 8.16 2.09
CA ILE A 61 -9.35 9.38 2.74
C ILE A 61 -8.53 10.14 1.71
N GLU A 62 -8.86 11.39 1.49
CA GLU A 62 -8.17 12.21 0.49
C GLU A 62 -7.78 13.57 1.09
N PRO A 63 -6.53 14.04 0.88
CA PRO A 63 -6.20 15.43 1.15
C PRO A 63 -7.13 16.34 0.38
N THR A 64 -7.38 17.51 0.95
CA THR A 64 -7.99 18.58 0.20
C THR A 64 -6.97 19.13 -0.82
N VAL A 65 -7.15 18.81 -2.10
CA VAL A 65 -6.23 19.13 -3.22
C VAL A 65 -6.75 20.20 -4.18
N ASP A 66 -8.00 20.61 -4.02
CA ASP A 66 -8.58 21.64 -4.87
C ASP A 66 -8.00 23.01 -4.47
N GLY A 67 -7.60 23.80 -5.49
CA GLY A 67 -7.21 25.19 -5.30
C GLY A 67 -8.35 26.05 -4.72
N PRO A 68 -8.30 27.39 -4.81
CA PRO A 68 -9.31 28.27 -4.21
C PRO A 68 -10.74 27.80 -4.50
N PHE A 69 -11.47 27.36 -3.47
CA PHE A 69 -12.85 26.89 -3.60
C PHE A 69 -13.76 28.10 -3.53
N THR A 70 -14.55 28.30 -4.58
CA THR A 70 -15.51 29.39 -4.63
C THR A 70 -16.83 28.91 -4.05
N LEU A 71 -17.20 29.46 -2.91
CA LEU A 71 -18.47 29.24 -2.24
C LEU A 71 -19.63 29.64 -3.16
N PRO A 72 -20.84 29.07 -2.97
CA PRO A 72 -22.03 29.40 -3.77
C PRO A 72 -22.41 30.90 -3.72
N ASP A 73 -21.96 31.62 -2.71
CA ASP A 73 -22.13 33.07 -2.56
C ASP A 73 -21.04 33.90 -3.30
N GLY A 74 -20.11 33.23 -3.96
CA GLY A 74 -19.03 33.82 -4.74
C GLY A 74 -17.76 34.14 -3.94
N SER A 75 -17.73 33.87 -2.63
CA SER A 75 -16.52 34.05 -1.82
C SER A 75 -15.53 32.90 -2.03
N VAL A 76 -14.23 33.17 -1.93
CA VAL A 76 -13.17 32.20 -2.22
C VAL A 76 -12.47 31.81 -0.92
N ILE A 77 -12.47 30.51 -0.61
CA ILE A 77 -11.73 29.94 0.52
C ILE A 77 -10.49 29.19 -0.01
N ASN A 78 -9.34 29.45 0.61
CA ASN A 78 -8.10 28.71 0.32
C ASN A 78 -8.07 27.46 1.19
N LEU A 79 -7.94 26.28 0.58
CA LEU A 79 -7.95 24.99 1.27
C LEU A 79 -6.51 24.59 1.63
N VAL A 80 -6.28 24.23 2.89
CA VAL A 80 -5.03 24.55 3.61
C VAL A 80 -4.03 23.38 3.70
N GLY A 81 -4.39 22.17 3.28
CA GLY A 81 -3.51 21.00 3.39
C GLY A 81 -2.34 21.02 2.41
N TYR A 82 -2.64 20.86 1.12
CA TYR A 82 -1.61 20.63 0.10
C TYR A 82 -0.92 21.92 -0.38
N ALA A 83 -1.60 23.07 -0.30
CA ALA A 83 -1.11 24.35 -0.81
C ALA A 83 -0.01 25.00 0.04
N ASP A 84 -0.02 24.78 1.36
CA ASP A 84 0.94 25.39 2.30
C ASP A 84 2.12 24.47 2.65
N GLY A 85 2.18 23.26 2.08
CA GLY A 85 3.27 22.30 2.27
C GLY A 85 3.29 21.60 3.62
N ASN A 86 2.23 21.75 4.42
CA ASN A 86 2.06 21.15 5.75
C ASN A 86 1.35 19.80 5.71
N CYS A 87 0.83 19.40 4.54
CA CYS A 87 0.24 18.08 4.30
C CYS A 87 0.96 17.35 3.16
N ARG A 88 1.19 16.06 3.32
CA ARG A 88 1.76 15.19 2.29
C ARG A 88 1.20 13.78 2.41
N ILE A 89 1.22 13.03 1.33
CA ILE A 89 0.98 11.59 1.40
C ILE A 89 2.25 10.90 1.88
N GLY A 90 2.11 10.09 2.92
CA GLY A 90 3.15 9.26 3.51
C GLY A 90 3.52 8.05 2.66
N PRO A 91 4.62 7.38 3.02
CA PRO A 91 5.17 6.25 2.25
C PRO A 91 4.30 4.98 2.27
N ASN A 92 3.23 4.95 3.08
CA ASN A 92 2.24 3.86 3.17
C ASN A 92 0.83 4.32 2.72
N GLY A 93 0.70 5.50 2.08
CA GLY A 93 -0.59 6.05 1.62
C GLY A 93 -1.40 6.78 2.69
N GLU A 94 -0.87 6.88 3.90
CA GLU A 94 -1.43 7.65 4.99
C GLU A 94 -1.31 9.15 4.72
N LEU A 95 -2.28 9.92 5.18
CA LEU A 95 -2.19 11.38 5.08
C LEU A 95 -1.34 11.90 6.24
N LEU A 96 -0.20 12.51 5.94
CA LEU A 96 0.74 13.01 6.93
C LEU A 96 0.66 14.54 7.03
N PHE A 97 0.56 15.04 8.25
CA PHE A 97 0.65 16.48 8.54
C PHE A 97 1.95 16.81 9.28
N ASP A 98 2.75 17.70 8.69
CA ASP A 98 3.96 18.25 9.30
C ASP A 98 3.60 19.52 10.08
N PHE A 99 3.48 19.37 11.40
CA PHE A 99 3.17 20.49 12.30
C PHE A 99 4.42 21.23 12.80
N THR A 100 5.62 20.87 12.31
CA THR A 100 6.84 21.61 12.63
C THR A 100 6.96 22.94 11.88
N ARG A 101 6.01 23.21 10.95
CA ARG A 101 5.97 24.40 10.10
C ARG A 101 4.68 25.18 10.29
N GLY A 102 4.79 26.50 10.31
CA GLY A 102 3.65 27.42 10.32
C GLY A 102 3.10 27.66 8.90
N ALA A 103 2.13 28.57 8.78
CA ALA A 103 1.53 28.95 7.49
C ALA A 103 2.60 29.34 6.44
N GLY A 104 2.44 28.86 5.20
CA GLY A 104 3.37 29.11 4.09
C GLY A 104 4.79 28.55 4.27
N GLY A 105 4.97 27.53 5.12
CA GLY A 105 6.28 26.90 5.39
C GLY A 105 7.19 27.67 6.36
N GLY A 106 6.63 28.57 7.17
CA GLY A 106 7.38 29.34 8.16
C GLY A 106 7.95 28.48 9.30
N SER A 107 9.06 28.90 9.91
CA SER A 107 9.78 28.14 10.95
C SER A 107 9.15 28.20 12.36
N PHE A 108 7.91 28.67 12.46
CA PHE A 108 7.16 28.86 13.71
C PHE A 108 6.06 27.79 13.84
N GLY A 109 6.48 26.53 13.94
CA GLY A 109 5.58 25.37 14.11
C GLY A 109 4.92 25.30 15.48
N PHE A 110 4.29 24.15 15.76
CA PHE A 110 3.56 23.82 16.98
C PHE A 110 4.31 24.21 18.28
N GLN A 111 3.72 25.08 19.11
CA GLN A 111 4.36 25.59 20.34
C GLN A 111 3.34 25.89 21.47
N PRO A 112 3.73 25.81 22.76
CA PRO A 112 2.87 26.18 23.88
C PRO A 112 2.30 27.60 23.79
N GLY A 113 1.04 27.78 24.22
CA GLY A 113 0.34 29.06 24.20
C GLY A 113 -0.16 29.49 22.81
N SER A 114 -0.23 28.55 21.86
CA SER A 114 -0.70 28.78 20.50
C SER A 114 -1.96 27.98 20.19
N CYS A 115 -2.79 28.54 19.32
CA CYS A 115 -3.97 27.90 18.78
C CYS A 115 -3.77 27.68 17.27
N TYR A 116 -4.09 26.48 16.79
CA TYR A 116 -3.99 26.10 15.38
C TYR A 116 -5.34 25.60 14.90
N GLU A 117 -5.81 26.15 13.76
CA GLU A 117 -7.05 25.72 13.11
C GLU A 117 -6.73 25.27 11.68
N PHE A 118 -7.07 24.03 11.39
CA PHE A 118 -6.95 23.39 10.09
C PHE A 118 -8.33 23.03 9.58
N ASP A 119 -8.98 24.00 8.94
CA ASP A 119 -10.31 23.84 8.36
C ASP A 119 -10.28 22.96 7.10
N MET A 120 -11.22 22.02 7.01
CA MET A 120 -11.42 21.12 5.86
C MET A 120 -10.10 20.53 5.37
N LEU A 121 -9.39 19.91 6.31
CA LEU A 121 -8.04 19.44 6.16
C LEU A 121 -7.95 18.23 5.21
N PHE A 122 -8.93 17.34 5.29
CA PHE A 122 -9.12 16.19 4.40
C PHE A 122 -10.58 15.81 4.33
N ARG A 123 -10.95 14.99 3.33
CA ARG A 123 -12.30 14.40 3.23
C ARG A 123 -12.29 12.89 3.42
N ILE A 124 -13.39 12.40 3.97
CA ILE A 124 -13.73 10.99 4.02
C ILE A 124 -14.85 10.76 3.01
N TYR A 125 -14.55 9.99 1.96
CA TYR A 125 -15.45 9.70 0.85
C TYR A 125 -16.06 8.32 1.01
N ASN A 126 -17.38 8.21 0.87
CA ASN A 126 -18.07 6.92 0.83
C ASN A 126 -17.89 6.27 -0.55
N LYS A 127 -17.22 5.12 -0.60
CA LYS A 127 -16.90 4.40 -1.85
C LYS A 127 -17.96 3.40 -2.28
N VAL A 128 -18.97 3.16 -1.44
CA VAL A 128 -20.00 2.15 -1.67
C VAL A 128 -21.34 2.81 -1.92
N ASP A 129 -22.26 2.07 -2.51
CA ASP A 129 -23.59 2.51 -2.94
C ASP A 129 -24.64 2.48 -1.81
N ARG A 130 -24.18 2.44 -0.55
CA ARG A 130 -25.00 2.43 0.67
C ARG A 130 -24.42 3.33 1.74
N GLU A 131 -25.21 3.68 2.74
CA GLU A 131 -24.78 4.53 3.86
C GLU A 131 -23.58 3.92 4.60
N VAL A 132 -22.60 4.78 4.90
CA VAL A 132 -21.44 4.44 5.72
C VAL A 132 -21.42 5.34 6.95
N TYR A 133 -21.14 4.75 8.10
CA TYR A 133 -20.98 5.41 9.38
C TYR A 133 -19.50 5.40 9.75
N VAL A 134 -18.93 6.58 10.00
CA VAL A 134 -17.50 6.72 10.29
C VAL A 134 -17.26 7.31 11.67
N ASN A 135 -16.13 6.95 12.27
CA ASN A 135 -15.61 7.57 13.48
C ASN A 135 -14.11 7.79 13.42
N ILE A 136 -13.62 8.80 14.15
CA ILE A 136 -12.22 9.21 14.16
C ILE A 136 -11.68 9.11 15.57
N ALA A 137 -10.53 8.45 15.72
CA ALA A 137 -9.84 8.29 16.99
C ALA A 137 -8.39 8.75 16.92
N ALA A 138 -7.94 9.43 17.97
CA ALA A 138 -6.55 9.83 18.14
C ALA A 138 -5.76 8.79 18.96
N GLU A 139 -4.70 8.23 18.38
CA GLU A 139 -3.82 7.25 19.00
C GLU A 139 -2.35 7.72 19.03
N ASP A 140 -1.61 7.27 20.03
CA ASP A 140 -0.18 7.52 20.20
C ASP A 140 0.24 9.01 20.24
N MET A 141 -0.69 9.93 20.54
CA MET A 141 -0.45 11.39 20.51
C MET A 141 0.14 11.99 21.80
N GLY A 142 0.39 11.17 22.82
CA GLY A 142 0.91 11.64 24.11
C GLY A 142 0.10 12.81 24.68
N ALA A 143 0.78 13.81 25.23
CA ALA A 143 0.15 15.02 25.79
C ALA A 143 -0.54 15.90 24.73
N CYS A 144 -0.26 15.72 23.43
CA CYS A 144 -0.94 16.48 22.37
C CYS A 144 -2.41 16.09 22.20
N ARG A 145 -2.79 14.87 22.61
CA ARG A 145 -4.18 14.37 22.51
C ARG A 145 -5.15 15.24 23.30
N ASP A 146 -4.74 15.69 24.50
CA ASP A 146 -5.59 16.45 25.41
C ASP A 146 -5.95 17.84 24.88
N TYR A 147 -5.24 18.29 23.84
CA TYR A 147 -5.39 19.60 23.22
C TYR A 147 -5.94 19.51 21.79
N LEU A 148 -6.25 18.30 21.30
CA LEU A 148 -6.77 18.04 19.96
C LEU A 148 -8.29 18.03 19.97
N PHE A 149 -8.89 18.81 19.07
CA PHE A 149 -10.31 18.82 18.79
C PHE A 149 -10.55 18.54 17.30
N ILE A 150 -11.58 17.74 17.00
CA ILE A 150 -11.89 17.30 15.64
C ILE A 150 -13.31 17.76 15.32
N GLY A 151 -13.48 18.40 14.16
CA GLY A 151 -14.76 18.90 13.65
C GLY A 151 -15.11 18.32 12.29
N SER A 152 -16.39 18.35 11.90
CA SER A 152 -16.83 17.87 10.58
C SER A 152 -17.78 18.80 9.86
N GLN A 153 -17.85 18.67 8.53
CA GLN A 153 -18.80 19.40 7.69
C GLN A 153 -19.26 18.47 6.57
N HIS A 154 -20.57 18.37 6.32
CA HIS A 154 -21.07 17.50 5.26
C HIS A 154 -20.90 18.15 3.88
N SER A 155 -20.57 17.39 2.85
CA SER A 155 -20.43 17.88 1.47
C SER A 155 -21.64 18.66 0.95
N THR A 156 -22.83 18.30 1.44
CA THR A 156 -24.11 18.89 1.04
C THR A 156 -24.57 20.08 1.91
N SER A 157 -23.82 20.43 2.96
CA SER A 157 -24.15 21.54 3.87
C SER A 157 -22.89 22.27 4.37
N LEU A 158 -22.85 23.59 4.16
CA LEU A 158 -21.75 24.45 4.63
C LEU A 158 -21.85 24.80 6.13
N ALA A 159 -22.83 24.24 6.85
CA ALA A 159 -22.93 24.43 8.30
C ALA A 159 -21.84 23.61 9.00
N LYS A 160 -20.90 24.29 9.66
CA LYS A 160 -19.99 23.66 10.62
C LYS A 160 -20.80 23.05 11.76
N ASP A 161 -20.51 21.81 12.10
CA ASP A 161 -21.06 21.16 13.29
C ASP A 161 -20.24 21.47 14.56
N PHE A 162 -19.30 22.42 14.47
CA PHE A 162 -18.40 22.86 15.53
C PHE A 162 -18.15 24.37 15.48
N THR A 163 -17.75 24.93 16.62
CA THR A 163 -17.32 26.31 16.79
C THR A 163 -15.83 26.34 17.19
N PRO A 164 -14.95 26.96 16.37
CA PRO A 164 -13.54 27.12 16.72
C PRO A 164 -13.34 27.80 18.09
N GLY A 165 -12.49 27.22 18.93
CA GLY A 165 -12.23 27.71 20.29
C GLY A 165 -13.29 27.39 21.36
N GLU A 166 -14.35 26.64 21.02
CA GLU A 166 -15.31 26.11 22.01
C GLU A 166 -15.20 24.57 22.05
N PRO A 167 -14.36 24.00 22.94
CA PRO A 167 -14.11 22.55 23.04
C PRO A 167 -15.36 21.66 23.05
N ASP A 168 -16.42 22.09 23.74
CA ASP A 168 -17.66 21.31 23.90
C ASP A 168 -18.53 21.32 22.62
N SER A 169 -18.18 22.12 21.62
CA SER A 169 -18.90 22.18 20.34
C SER A 169 -18.40 21.15 19.33
N TYR A 170 -17.31 20.42 19.62
CA TYR A 170 -16.72 19.50 18.65
C TYR A 170 -17.43 18.14 18.67
N PRO A 171 -17.82 17.62 17.50
CA PRO A 171 -18.72 16.47 17.36
C PRO A 171 -18.11 15.10 17.66
N TRP A 172 -16.79 14.98 17.79
CA TRP A 172 -16.11 13.68 17.92
C TRP A 172 -15.61 13.47 19.35
N PRO A 173 -15.93 12.34 20.00
CA PRO A 173 -15.53 12.08 21.39
C PRO A 173 -14.02 11.80 21.52
N ALA A 174 -13.45 12.11 22.68
CA ALA A 174 -12.02 11.94 22.95
C ALA A 174 -11.55 10.47 23.07
N GLU A 175 -12.45 9.51 23.32
CA GLU A 175 -12.12 8.07 23.48
C GLU A 175 -13.11 7.15 22.75
N LEU A 176 -12.58 6.05 22.20
CA LEU A 176 -13.35 5.00 21.52
C LEU A 176 -13.92 3.97 22.51
N PRO A 177 -15.23 3.69 22.52
CA PRO A 177 -15.72 2.39 22.98
C PRO A 177 -15.48 1.30 21.91
N ALA A 178 -15.40 0.04 22.34
CA ALA A 178 -15.36 -1.10 21.41
C ALA A 178 -16.63 -1.15 20.55
N MET A 179 -16.48 -1.38 19.24
CA MET A 179 -17.61 -1.57 18.32
C MET A 179 -18.33 -2.89 18.59
N GLU A 180 -19.66 -2.85 18.62
CA GLU A 180 -20.54 -4.02 18.67
C GLU A 180 -21.22 -4.14 17.29
N PRO A 181 -20.81 -5.09 16.41
CA PRO A 181 -21.25 -5.17 15.01
C PRO A 181 -22.76 -5.35 14.79
N ASP A 182 -23.47 -5.71 15.86
CA ASP A 182 -24.87 -6.11 15.92
C ASP A 182 -25.81 -5.03 16.50
N LYS A 183 -25.28 -3.86 16.87
CA LYS A 183 -26.08 -2.73 17.39
C LYS A 183 -26.13 -1.56 16.41
N GLU A 184 -27.27 -0.85 16.39
CA GLU A 184 -27.41 0.38 15.60
C GLU A 184 -26.34 1.40 16.06
N PRO A 185 -25.57 2.00 15.13
CA PRO A 185 -24.49 2.90 15.50
C PRO A 185 -25.03 4.11 16.25
N ASP A 186 -24.38 4.45 17.37
CA ASP A 186 -24.69 5.63 18.17
C ASP A 186 -24.46 6.90 17.31
N ARG A 187 -25.55 7.53 16.86
CA ARG A 187 -25.52 8.70 15.96
C ARG A 187 -24.87 9.93 16.59
N GLU A 188 -24.66 9.94 17.91
CA GLU A 188 -23.86 10.98 18.58
C GLU A 188 -22.35 10.75 18.43
N ARG A 189 -21.92 9.51 18.13
CA ARG A 189 -20.50 9.09 18.04
C ARG A 189 -20.04 8.77 16.62
N TYR A 190 -20.96 8.55 15.71
CA TYR A 190 -20.68 8.22 14.31
C TYR A 190 -21.27 9.27 13.38
N LYS A 191 -20.54 9.59 12.31
CA LYS A 191 -21.07 10.44 11.23
C LYS A 191 -21.46 9.58 10.05
N GLU A 192 -22.69 9.78 9.61
CA GLU A 192 -23.25 9.15 8.43
C GLU A 192 -22.75 9.87 7.17
N ILE A 193 -22.44 9.08 6.15
CA ILE A 193 -22.06 9.53 4.82
C ILE A 193 -22.90 8.77 3.80
N ALA A 194 -23.75 9.49 3.09
CA ALA A 194 -24.61 8.91 2.05
C ALA A 194 -23.77 8.36 0.86
N PRO A 195 -24.35 7.46 0.04
CA PRO A 195 -23.69 6.95 -1.16
C PRO A 195 -23.18 8.06 -2.08
N GLY A 196 -21.89 8.02 -2.40
CA GLY A 196 -21.24 9.00 -3.28
C GLY A 196 -21.00 10.39 -2.66
N ASP A 197 -21.40 10.61 -1.41
CA ASP A 197 -21.13 11.83 -0.64
C ASP A 197 -19.82 11.71 0.15
N PHE A 198 -19.41 12.82 0.76
CA PHE A 198 -18.27 12.90 1.66
C PHE A 198 -18.51 13.86 2.82
N ILE A 199 -17.68 13.74 3.85
CA ILE A 199 -17.54 14.75 4.91
C ILE A 199 -16.13 15.34 4.87
N TRP A 200 -16.02 16.64 5.11
CA TRP A 200 -14.76 17.30 5.43
C TRP A 200 -14.46 17.14 6.91
N VAL A 201 -13.21 16.90 7.24
CA VAL A 201 -12.70 16.84 8.60
C VAL A 201 -11.81 18.05 8.85
N SER A 202 -12.04 18.72 9.97
CA SER A 202 -11.24 19.86 10.44
C SER A 202 -10.55 19.48 11.75
N ILE A 203 -9.34 19.98 11.95
CA ILE A 203 -8.56 19.73 13.17
C ILE A 203 -8.25 21.07 13.83
N HIS A 204 -8.44 21.13 15.14
CA HIS A 204 -8.10 22.27 15.95
C HIS A 204 -7.23 21.85 17.12
N PHE A 205 -6.22 22.67 17.43
CA PHE A 205 -5.40 22.51 18.61
C PHE A 205 -5.45 23.77 19.46
N ASP A 206 -5.78 23.62 20.75
CA ASP A 206 -5.72 24.69 21.74
C ASP A 206 -4.70 24.34 22.83
N ILE A 207 -3.49 24.89 22.70
CA ILE A 207 -2.35 24.50 23.51
C ILE A 207 -2.11 25.55 24.60
N PRO A 208 -2.28 25.22 25.89
CA PRO A 208 -2.03 26.17 26.97
C PRO A 208 -0.54 26.54 27.07
N ALA A 209 -0.24 27.71 27.62
CA ALA A 209 1.13 28.23 27.71
C ALA A 209 2.06 27.35 28.56
N GLU A 210 1.49 26.59 29.50
CA GLU A 210 2.14 25.64 30.39
C GLU A 210 2.28 24.22 29.81
N ALA A 211 1.78 23.96 28.60
CA ALA A 211 1.83 22.64 27.99
C ALA A 211 3.28 22.15 27.81
N ALA A 212 3.57 20.93 28.30
CA ALA A 212 4.86 20.28 28.11
C ALA A 212 4.87 19.46 26.81
N LEU A 213 5.00 20.13 25.67
CA LEU A 213 5.06 19.50 24.35
C LEU A 213 6.48 19.03 24.01
N THR A 214 6.77 17.75 24.20
CA THR A 214 8.09 17.18 23.86
C THR A 214 8.14 16.55 22.46
N GLU A 215 7.00 16.10 21.92
CA GLU A 215 6.85 15.50 20.58
C GLU A 215 5.38 15.63 20.10
N VAL A 216 5.14 15.79 18.80
CA VAL A 216 3.78 15.92 18.18
C VAL A 216 3.57 14.82 17.13
N SER A 217 3.78 13.56 17.49
CA SER A 217 3.56 12.41 16.59
C SER A 217 2.32 11.63 17.02
N GLY A 218 1.72 10.86 16.10
CA GLY A 218 0.58 10.00 16.42
C GLY A 218 -0.27 9.70 15.20
N LYS A 219 -1.46 9.12 15.42
CA LYS A 219 -2.37 8.71 14.36
C LYS A 219 -3.80 9.15 14.60
N LEU A 220 -4.48 9.54 13.52
CA LEU A 220 -5.93 9.54 13.45
C LEU A 220 -6.38 8.26 12.74
N ILE A 221 -7.07 7.38 13.44
CA ILE A 221 -7.64 6.16 12.89
C ILE A 221 -9.11 6.40 12.58
N ILE A 222 -9.47 6.17 11.31
CA ILE A 222 -10.82 6.30 10.80
C ILE A 222 -11.42 4.92 10.59
N SER A 223 -12.35 4.59 11.45
CA SER A 223 -13.12 3.35 11.36
C SER A 223 -14.39 3.61 10.59
N ALA A 224 -14.76 2.68 9.71
CA ALA A 224 -15.97 2.78 8.91
C ALA A 224 -16.79 1.51 9.03
N TRP A 225 -18.09 1.68 9.06
CA TRP A 225 -19.05 0.60 9.09
C TRP A 225 -20.18 0.90 8.11
N ALA A 226 -20.68 -0.11 7.41
CA ALA A 226 -21.87 -0.01 6.57
C ALA A 226 -22.83 -1.11 6.99
N LYS A 227 -24.11 -0.78 7.15
CA LYS A 227 -25.13 -1.81 7.35
C LYS A 227 -25.17 -2.68 6.10
N LEU A 228 -25.03 -3.99 6.25
CA LEU A 228 -25.31 -4.92 5.15
C LEU A 228 -26.83 -4.87 4.89
N GLU A 229 -27.24 -4.79 3.62
CA GLU A 229 -28.65 -4.80 3.27
C GLU A 229 -29.26 -6.12 3.74
N ASP A 230 -30.33 -6.03 4.53
CA ASP A 230 -31.20 -7.17 4.81
C ASP A 230 -31.85 -7.53 3.47
N ASP A 231 -31.64 -8.76 2.98
CA ASP A 231 -32.38 -9.28 1.83
C ASP A 231 -33.88 -9.21 2.17
N ASP A 232 -34.56 -8.21 1.58
CA ASP A 232 -35.98 -7.95 1.77
C ASP A 232 -36.79 -9.05 1.08
N ASN A 233 -36.90 -10.20 1.74
CA ASN A 233 -37.88 -11.22 1.44
C ASN A 233 -39.03 -11.06 2.44
N GLY A 234 -40.13 -10.53 1.92
CA GLY A 234 -41.31 -10.24 2.71
C GLY A 234 -41.92 -11.46 3.42
N ASP A 235 -42.64 -11.12 4.47
CA ASP A 235 -43.87 -11.73 4.99
C ASP A 235 -43.79 -12.32 6.41
N ASN A 236 -44.43 -11.56 7.31
CA ASN A 236 -45.16 -11.96 8.51
C ASN A 236 -44.53 -12.96 9.50
N GLY A 237 -44.07 -12.38 10.62
CA GLY A 237 -44.65 -12.64 11.93
C GLY A 237 -44.58 -14.06 12.48
N GLY A 238 -43.69 -14.25 13.46
CA GLY A 238 -43.76 -15.38 14.37
C GLY A 238 -42.49 -15.52 15.18
N ASP A 239 -42.56 -15.15 16.46
CA ASP A 239 -41.58 -15.52 17.48
C ASP A 239 -41.24 -17.00 17.37
N ASP A 240 -39.95 -17.35 17.24
CA ASP A 240 -39.40 -18.49 17.98
C ASP A 240 -37.86 -18.49 17.93
N ASN A 241 -37.28 -18.71 19.11
CA ASN A 241 -35.87 -18.89 19.35
C ASN A 241 -35.28 -20.00 18.46
N GLY A 242 -34.41 -19.63 17.52
CA GLY A 242 -33.69 -20.56 16.65
C GLY A 242 -32.24 -20.15 16.49
N HIS A 243 -31.37 -20.81 17.26
CA HIS A 243 -29.93 -21.01 17.04
C HIS A 243 -29.43 -20.61 15.63
N TYR A 244 -28.58 -19.57 15.56
CA TYR A 244 -27.82 -19.25 14.34
C TYR A 244 -26.78 -20.34 14.09
N ASP A 245 -27.05 -21.17 13.08
CA ASP A 245 -26.07 -22.07 12.49
C ASP A 245 -25.34 -21.30 11.38
N GLY A 246 -24.01 -21.32 11.45
CA GLY A 246 -23.17 -20.64 10.48
C GLY A 246 -23.29 -21.31 9.11
N GLY A 247 -23.60 -20.54 8.08
CA GLY A 247 -23.40 -20.95 6.68
C GLY A 247 -21.91 -21.05 6.37
N GLY A 248 -21.26 -22.05 6.96
CA GLY A 248 -19.94 -22.50 6.57
C GLY A 248 -19.98 -23.07 5.16
N SER A 249 -18.80 -23.25 4.58
CA SER A 249 -18.66 -24.45 3.77
C SER A 249 -19.04 -25.62 4.69
N ASP A 250 -20.03 -26.44 4.33
CA ASP A 250 -20.49 -27.59 5.14
C ASP A 250 -19.35 -28.61 5.46
N ASN A 251 -18.11 -28.34 5.04
CA ASN A 251 -16.91 -29.14 5.24
C ASN A 251 -15.77 -28.45 6.02
N GLY A 252 -15.93 -27.21 6.53
CA GLY A 252 -14.91 -26.54 7.35
C GLY A 252 -13.65 -26.04 6.60
N GLY A 253 -13.74 -25.89 5.28
CA GLY A 253 -12.65 -25.39 4.42
C GLY A 253 -12.74 -23.87 4.11
N PRO A 254 -11.68 -23.28 3.52
CA PRO A 254 -11.64 -21.87 3.13
C PRO A 254 -12.77 -21.50 2.16
N PRO A 255 -13.18 -20.22 2.13
CA PRO A 255 -14.28 -19.78 1.27
C PRO A 255 -13.92 -19.95 -0.22
N VAL A 256 -14.88 -20.47 -0.98
CA VAL A 256 -14.83 -20.52 -2.46
C VAL A 256 -15.81 -19.53 -3.10
N ALA A 257 -16.86 -19.14 -2.38
CA ALA A 257 -17.75 -18.05 -2.76
C ALA A 257 -17.35 -16.77 -2.03
N ASN A 258 -17.60 -15.61 -2.66
CA ASN A 258 -17.32 -14.29 -2.09
C ASN A 258 -15.90 -14.14 -1.51
N VAL A 259 -14.91 -14.75 -2.17
CA VAL A 259 -13.52 -14.74 -1.72
C VAL A 259 -13.06 -13.29 -1.59
N PRO A 260 -12.56 -12.85 -0.42
CA PRO A 260 -12.03 -11.52 -0.25
C PRO A 260 -10.96 -11.23 -1.30
N GLN A 261 -10.97 -10.04 -1.87
CA GLN A 261 -10.09 -9.69 -2.99
C GLN A 261 -8.61 -9.99 -2.66
N GLY A 262 -8.16 -9.67 -1.45
CA GLY A 262 -6.79 -9.94 -0.98
C GLY A 262 -6.45 -11.42 -0.74
N ALA A 263 -7.44 -12.31 -0.68
CA ALA A 263 -7.28 -13.75 -0.41
C ALA A 263 -7.21 -14.60 -1.70
N PHE A 264 -7.04 -13.97 -2.88
CA PHE A 264 -6.98 -14.67 -4.16
C PHE A 264 -5.85 -14.13 -5.04
N ILE A 265 -4.91 -14.97 -5.45
CA ILE A 265 -3.87 -14.54 -6.41
C ILE A 265 -4.41 -14.68 -7.83
N ALA A 266 -4.77 -13.53 -8.41
CA ALA A 266 -5.13 -13.43 -9.81
C ALA A 266 -4.76 -12.08 -10.40
N ARG A 267 -4.63 -12.11 -11.72
CA ARG A 267 -4.37 -10.92 -12.52
C ARG A 267 -5.59 -10.00 -12.58
N TRP A 268 -6.77 -10.57 -12.77
CA TRP A 268 -8.00 -9.79 -12.88
C TRP A 268 -9.08 -10.27 -11.89
N PRO A 269 -9.93 -9.36 -11.40
CA PRO A 269 -11.10 -9.73 -10.60
C PRO A 269 -12.15 -10.47 -11.44
N GLY A 270 -13.21 -10.95 -10.78
CA GLY A 270 -14.35 -11.61 -11.45
C GLY A 270 -14.18 -13.11 -11.68
N HIS A 271 -13.40 -13.78 -10.81
CA HIS A 271 -13.34 -15.24 -10.81
C HIS A 271 -14.68 -15.85 -10.38
N ILE A 272 -15.01 -17.03 -10.91
CA ILE A 272 -16.25 -17.76 -10.58
C ILE A 272 -15.86 -19.13 -9.99
N PRO A 273 -16.31 -19.50 -8.78
CA PRO A 273 -16.07 -20.85 -8.28
C PRO A 273 -16.79 -21.88 -9.16
N LEU A 274 -16.08 -22.96 -9.48
CA LEU A 274 -16.61 -24.08 -10.26
C LEU A 274 -16.76 -25.36 -9.43
N VAL A 275 -16.68 -25.20 -8.10
CA VAL A 275 -16.96 -26.21 -7.08
C VAL A 275 -17.87 -25.59 -6.03
N GLU A 276 -18.74 -26.40 -5.42
CA GLU A 276 -19.65 -25.96 -4.35
C GLU A 276 -18.90 -25.63 -3.05
N GLY A 277 -17.75 -26.30 -2.82
CA GLY A 277 -16.92 -26.11 -1.65
C GLY A 277 -15.45 -26.47 -1.92
N ALA A 278 -14.57 -26.07 -1.00
CA ALA A 278 -13.18 -26.48 -1.04
C ALA A 278 -13.05 -28.00 -0.80
N LEU A 279 -12.14 -28.63 -1.53
CA LEU A 279 -11.85 -30.06 -1.49
C LEU A 279 -10.49 -30.29 -0.84
N LYS A 280 -10.42 -31.17 0.15
CA LYS A 280 -9.17 -31.43 0.86
C LYS A 280 -8.33 -32.49 0.14
N LEU A 281 -7.09 -32.12 -0.18
CA LEU A 281 -6.03 -33.01 -0.64
C LEU A 281 -5.29 -33.55 0.60
N GLU A 282 -5.66 -34.75 1.03
CA GLU A 282 -5.16 -35.35 2.28
C GLU A 282 -3.68 -35.79 2.18
N GLU A 283 -3.29 -36.33 1.02
CA GLU A 283 -1.93 -36.82 0.79
C GLU A 283 -1.28 -36.10 -0.39
N PRO A 284 0.04 -35.87 -0.34
CA PRO A 284 0.75 -35.24 -1.44
C PRO A 284 0.76 -36.17 -2.65
N GLN A 285 0.27 -35.66 -3.78
CA GLN A 285 0.26 -36.37 -5.06
C GLN A 285 0.85 -35.46 -6.13
N ASP A 286 1.77 -35.96 -6.95
CA ASP A 286 2.42 -35.19 -8.04
C ASP A 286 1.40 -34.58 -9.00
N THR A 287 0.30 -35.29 -9.24
CA THR A 287 -0.84 -34.81 -10.02
C THR A 287 -2.13 -35.28 -9.40
N PHE A 288 -3.18 -34.47 -9.50
CA PHE A 288 -4.53 -34.85 -9.08
C PHE A 288 -5.57 -34.19 -9.97
N THR A 289 -6.82 -34.62 -9.87
CA THR A 289 -7.91 -34.14 -10.72
C THR A 289 -9.10 -33.77 -9.84
N ILE A 290 -9.72 -32.62 -10.11
CA ILE A 290 -10.93 -32.16 -9.42
C ILE A 290 -12.10 -32.15 -10.40
N PRO A 291 -13.23 -32.82 -10.08
CA PRO A 291 -14.46 -32.68 -10.86
C PRO A 291 -15.10 -31.30 -10.64
N LEU A 292 -15.62 -30.71 -11.70
CA LEU A 292 -16.49 -29.54 -11.59
C LEU A 292 -17.83 -29.98 -11.01
N THR A 293 -18.32 -29.29 -9.98
CA THR A 293 -19.56 -29.70 -9.29
C THR A 293 -20.70 -28.70 -9.48
N VAL A 294 -20.47 -27.59 -10.17
CA VAL A 294 -21.48 -26.55 -10.42
C VAL A 294 -22.38 -26.89 -11.61
N ASP A 295 -23.57 -26.30 -11.62
CA ASP A 295 -24.53 -26.42 -12.72
C ASP A 295 -23.97 -25.94 -14.06
N SER A 296 -24.49 -26.53 -15.14
CA SER A 296 -24.09 -26.21 -16.51
C SER A 296 -24.27 -24.74 -16.87
N ASP A 297 -25.22 -24.04 -16.26
CA ASP A 297 -25.46 -22.61 -16.49
C ASP A 297 -24.29 -21.75 -15.99
N ILE A 298 -23.66 -22.13 -14.88
CA ILE A 298 -22.46 -21.46 -14.35
C ILE A 298 -21.28 -21.68 -15.30
N LEU A 299 -21.13 -22.90 -15.85
CA LEU A 299 -20.09 -23.21 -16.84
C LEU A 299 -20.29 -22.41 -18.14
N ILE A 300 -21.53 -22.30 -18.62
CA ILE A 300 -21.90 -21.51 -19.79
C ILE A 300 -21.59 -20.02 -19.54
N LYS A 301 -21.96 -19.48 -18.37
CA LYS A 301 -21.67 -18.10 -17.96
C LYS A 301 -20.17 -17.83 -17.92
N ALA A 302 -19.39 -18.69 -17.26
CA ALA A 302 -17.94 -18.56 -17.19
C ALA A 302 -17.30 -18.55 -18.59
N LYS A 303 -17.73 -19.45 -19.47
CA LYS A 303 -17.26 -19.51 -20.86
C LYS A 303 -17.65 -18.26 -21.66
N ALA A 304 -18.87 -17.75 -21.49
CA ALA A 304 -19.34 -16.53 -22.14
C ALA A 304 -18.53 -15.29 -21.71
N LEU A 305 -18.02 -15.28 -20.48
CA LEU A 305 -17.12 -14.25 -19.95
C LEU A 305 -15.64 -14.46 -20.35
N GLY A 306 -15.34 -15.51 -21.11
CA GLY A 306 -13.98 -15.85 -21.53
C GLY A 306 -13.08 -16.35 -20.40
N LEU A 307 -13.66 -16.87 -19.32
CA LEU A 307 -12.94 -17.43 -18.19
C LEU A 307 -12.60 -18.91 -18.43
N GLU A 308 -11.50 -19.35 -17.82
CA GLU A 308 -11.02 -20.73 -17.92
C GLU A 308 -10.90 -21.41 -16.55
N PRO A 309 -11.27 -22.69 -16.42
CA PRO A 309 -11.08 -23.44 -15.18
C PRO A 309 -9.59 -23.56 -14.83
N ARG A 310 -9.26 -23.26 -13.58
CA ARG A 310 -7.92 -23.45 -13.00
C ARG A 310 -8.05 -23.96 -11.57
N VAL A 311 -7.21 -24.91 -11.20
CA VAL A 311 -7.09 -25.41 -9.83
C VAL A 311 -6.26 -24.45 -9.00
N TYR A 312 -6.74 -24.16 -7.82
CA TYR A 312 -6.07 -23.37 -6.80
C TYR A 312 -5.87 -24.23 -5.55
N ILE A 313 -4.78 -23.97 -4.84
CA ILE A 313 -4.52 -24.49 -3.50
C ILE A 313 -4.53 -23.34 -2.49
N TRP A 314 -5.12 -23.57 -1.33
CA TRP A 314 -5.13 -22.60 -0.24
C TRP A 314 -3.78 -22.60 0.44
N ASN A 315 -3.13 -21.45 0.41
CA ASN A 315 -1.90 -21.22 1.12
C ASN A 315 -2.23 -20.73 2.53
N GLU A 316 -2.14 -21.61 3.53
CA GLU A 316 -2.48 -21.26 4.92
C GLU A 316 -1.58 -20.16 5.50
N LYS A 317 -0.30 -20.17 5.13
CA LYS A 317 0.67 -19.18 5.62
C LYS A 317 0.34 -17.76 5.17
N TYR A 318 -0.17 -17.62 3.95
CA TYR A 318 -0.46 -16.32 3.33
C TYR A 318 -1.96 -16.05 3.20
N GLU A 319 -2.80 -16.96 3.67
CA GLU A 319 -4.27 -16.93 3.58
C GLU A 319 -4.76 -16.55 2.18
N LYS A 320 -4.21 -17.24 1.17
CA LYS A 320 -4.47 -16.94 -0.24
C LYS A 320 -4.70 -18.20 -1.05
N TRP A 321 -5.66 -18.15 -1.96
CA TRP A 321 -5.75 -19.10 -3.06
C TRP A 321 -4.62 -18.85 -4.06
N VAL A 322 -3.81 -19.86 -4.33
CA VAL A 322 -2.67 -19.82 -5.26
C VAL A 322 -2.85 -20.86 -6.37
N ALA A 323 -2.78 -20.42 -7.61
CA ALA A 323 -3.17 -21.21 -8.77
C ALA A 323 -2.12 -22.23 -9.19
N LEU A 324 -2.45 -23.53 -9.26
CA LEU A 324 -1.57 -24.59 -9.78
C LEU A 324 -1.55 -24.62 -11.31
N ALA A 325 -0.52 -25.24 -11.89
CA ALA A 325 -0.54 -25.59 -13.32
C ALA A 325 -1.72 -26.52 -13.58
N SER A 326 -2.62 -26.11 -14.48
CA SER A 326 -3.94 -26.71 -14.60
C SER A 326 -4.28 -27.03 -16.05
N TYR A 327 -5.02 -28.12 -16.25
CA TYR A 327 -5.38 -28.68 -17.53
C TYR A 327 -6.85 -29.12 -17.51
N PRO A 328 -7.79 -28.27 -17.95
CA PRO A 328 -9.20 -28.66 -18.11
C PRO A 328 -9.33 -29.86 -19.06
N GLN A 329 -10.17 -30.82 -18.70
CA GLN A 329 -10.41 -32.05 -19.44
C GLN A 329 -11.83 -32.06 -20.04
N SER A 330 -12.06 -32.89 -21.07
CA SER A 330 -13.36 -32.98 -21.74
C SER A 330 -14.44 -33.68 -20.92
N ASP A 331 -14.06 -34.40 -19.87
CA ASP A 331 -14.95 -35.16 -18.98
C ASP A 331 -15.53 -34.32 -17.82
N GLY A 332 -15.33 -32.99 -17.84
CA GLY A 332 -15.80 -32.10 -16.78
C GLY A 332 -14.90 -32.09 -15.55
N THR A 333 -13.64 -32.48 -15.69
CA THR A 333 -12.64 -32.40 -14.62
C THR A 333 -11.50 -31.43 -14.97
N VAL A 334 -10.73 -31.01 -13.96
CA VAL A 334 -9.51 -30.23 -14.15
C VAL A 334 -8.35 -30.93 -13.47
N LYS A 335 -7.35 -31.32 -14.26
CA LYS A 335 -6.10 -31.90 -13.76
C LYS A 335 -5.15 -30.79 -13.30
N ALA A 336 -4.49 -30.98 -12.17
CA ALA A 336 -3.43 -30.11 -11.67
C ALA A 336 -2.10 -30.85 -11.54
N ILE A 337 -0.99 -30.12 -11.70
CA ILE A 337 0.34 -30.55 -11.27
C ILE A 337 0.63 -29.91 -9.91
N ASN A 338 0.97 -30.75 -8.94
CA ASN A 338 1.36 -30.36 -7.59
C ASN A 338 2.89 -30.29 -7.50
N ASP A 339 3.45 -29.19 -8.00
CA ASP A 339 4.89 -29.00 -8.10
C ASP A 339 5.60 -28.80 -6.76
N GLY A 340 4.86 -28.64 -5.66
CA GLY A 340 5.41 -28.48 -4.30
C GLY A 340 5.14 -29.65 -3.35
N GLY A 341 4.47 -30.71 -3.80
CA GLY A 341 4.04 -31.80 -2.90
C GLY A 341 3.12 -31.30 -1.78
N TYR A 342 2.28 -30.32 -2.09
CA TYR A 342 1.39 -29.69 -1.14
C TYR A 342 0.25 -30.63 -0.73
N THR A 343 -0.28 -30.40 0.48
CA THR A 343 -1.53 -30.97 1.01
C THR A 343 -2.43 -29.82 1.47
N GLY A 344 -3.71 -30.10 1.73
CA GLY A 344 -4.65 -29.11 2.26
C GLY A 344 -5.76 -28.77 1.27
N TRP A 345 -6.33 -27.57 1.38
CA TRP A 345 -7.55 -27.22 0.66
C TRP A 345 -7.28 -26.83 -0.79
N THR A 346 -8.09 -27.36 -1.69
CA THR A 346 -8.05 -27.11 -3.13
C THR A 346 -9.42 -26.68 -3.63
N ALA A 347 -9.46 -25.94 -4.72
CA ALA A 347 -10.71 -25.53 -5.36
C ALA A 347 -10.48 -25.25 -6.85
N VAL A 348 -11.55 -25.27 -7.64
CA VAL A 348 -11.49 -24.86 -9.05
C VAL A 348 -12.21 -23.54 -9.22
N PHE A 349 -11.55 -22.59 -9.86
CA PHE A 349 -12.13 -21.31 -10.23
C PHE A 349 -12.01 -21.10 -11.73
N ALA A 350 -13.05 -20.56 -12.35
CA ALA A 350 -12.99 -19.96 -13.67
C ALA A 350 -12.33 -18.59 -13.55
N VAL A 351 -11.20 -18.38 -14.23
CA VAL A 351 -10.39 -17.16 -14.15
C VAL A 351 -10.05 -16.61 -15.52
N ARG A 352 -9.84 -15.30 -15.59
CA ARG A 352 -9.35 -14.62 -16.80
C ARG A 352 -7.82 -14.64 -16.79
N GLN A 353 -7.19 -15.06 -17.87
CA GLN A 353 -5.73 -15.17 -17.98
C GLN A 353 -5.26 -15.18 -19.44
N PRO A 354 -4.00 -14.84 -19.73
CA PRO A 354 -3.41 -15.12 -21.03
C PRO A 354 -3.41 -16.62 -21.39
N ARG A 355 -3.63 -16.91 -22.67
CA ARG A 355 -3.39 -18.20 -23.32
C ARG A 355 -2.12 -18.09 -24.16
N PHE A 356 -1.17 -18.97 -23.90
CA PHE A 356 0.08 -18.99 -24.66
C PHE A 356 0.02 -19.99 -25.81
N LEU A 357 0.18 -19.49 -27.03
CA LEU A 357 0.06 -20.27 -28.27
C LEU A 357 1.29 -21.14 -28.56
N ASP A 358 2.41 -20.84 -27.91
CA ASP A 358 3.73 -21.44 -28.08
C ASP A 358 4.18 -22.27 -26.87
N LEU A 359 3.23 -22.69 -26.03
CA LEU A 359 3.44 -23.70 -25.00
C LEU A 359 2.78 -25.00 -25.45
N HIS A 360 3.55 -26.08 -25.50
CA HIS A 360 3.06 -27.37 -25.98
C HIS A 360 3.15 -28.44 -24.89
N PRO A 361 2.19 -29.38 -24.82
CA PRO A 361 2.29 -30.52 -23.92
C PRO A 361 3.58 -31.31 -24.13
N GLY A 362 4.29 -31.59 -23.04
CA GLY A 362 5.56 -32.33 -23.07
C GLY A 362 6.80 -31.43 -23.08
N ASP A 363 6.66 -30.13 -23.32
CA ASP A 363 7.75 -29.18 -23.11
C ASP A 363 8.10 -29.13 -21.61
N TRP A 364 9.40 -29.26 -21.28
CA TRP A 364 9.86 -29.30 -19.88
C TRP A 364 9.50 -28.04 -19.09
N TYR A 365 9.37 -26.90 -19.78
CA TYR A 365 9.04 -25.60 -19.18
C TYR A 365 7.55 -25.32 -19.09
N GLU A 366 6.69 -26.09 -19.79
CA GLU A 366 5.26 -25.77 -19.87
C GLU A 366 4.60 -25.77 -18.48
N PRO A 367 4.80 -26.77 -17.60
CA PRO A 367 4.20 -26.75 -16.27
C PRO A 367 4.62 -25.52 -15.45
N VAL A 368 5.88 -25.12 -15.55
CA VAL A 368 6.43 -23.98 -14.82
C VAL A 368 5.83 -22.67 -15.32
N LEU A 369 5.75 -22.49 -16.65
CA LEU A 369 5.19 -21.27 -17.23
C LEU A 369 3.67 -21.21 -17.08
N ASN A 370 2.98 -22.35 -17.10
CA ASN A 370 1.56 -22.46 -16.79
C ASN A 370 1.28 -22.09 -15.32
N ARG A 371 2.10 -22.57 -14.38
CA ARG A 371 2.05 -22.17 -12.96
C ARG A 371 2.31 -20.67 -12.80
N ALA A 372 3.36 -20.12 -13.42
CA ALA A 372 3.68 -18.70 -13.38
C ALA A 372 2.57 -17.82 -13.99
N ASN A 373 1.89 -18.29 -15.03
CA ASN A 373 0.71 -17.63 -15.60
C ASN A 373 -0.43 -17.53 -14.58
N GLY A 374 -0.76 -18.66 -13.94
CA GLY A 374 -1.81 -18.73 -12.93
C GLY A 374 -1.54 -17.87 -11.69
N MET A 375 -0.26 -17.71 -11.32
CA MET A 375 0.18 -16.80 -10.26
C MET A 375 0.28 -15.33 -10.72
N ALA A 376 -0.20 -15.03 -11.94
CA ALA A 376 -0.14 -13.72 -12.56
C ALA A 376 1.28 -13.16 -12.72
N LEU A 377 2.33 -13.99 -12.76
CA LEU A 377 3.73 -13.55 -12.91
C LEU A 377 4.21 -13.51 -14.38
N LEU A 378 3.55 -14.27 -15.26
CA LEU A 378 3.85 -14.33 -16.68
C LEU A 378 2.73 -13.68 -17.50
N GLU A 379 3.06 -12.65 -18.28
CA GLU A 379 2.14 -11.92 -19.14
C GLU A 379 2.29 -12.32 -20.62
N GLY A 380 3.51 -12.62 -21.04
CA GLY A 380 3.86 -12.90 -22.44
C GLY A 380 3.67 -11.70 -23.37
N PHE A 381 3.91 -11.95 -24.65
CA PHE A 381 3.87 -10.95 -25.72
C PHE A 381 2.58 -11.08 -26.52
N ALA A 382 2.07 -9.98 -27.06
CA ALA A 382 1.00 -10.05 -28.04
C ALA A 382 1.41 -10.96 -29.22
N ALA A 383 0.46 -11.75 -29.72
CA ALA A 383 0.65 -12.49 -30.97
C ALA A 383 0.82 -11.50 -32.15
N ALA A 384 1.42 -11.95 -33.26
CA ALA A 384 1.58 -11.09 -34.42
C ALA A 384 0.20 -10.61 -34.93
N ASN A 385 0.00 -9.29 -34.97
CA ASN A 385 -1.26 -8.58 -35.27
C ASN A 385 -2.31 -8.54 -34.13
N GLY A 386 -1.99 -9.05 -32.94
CA GLY A 386 -2.90 -8.95 -31.80
C GLY A 386 -2.96 -7.54 -31.22
N ALA A 387 -4.16 -7.05 -30.93
CA ALA A 387 -4.37 -5.77 -30.27
C ALA A 387 -3.98 -5.83 -28.77
N ALA A 388 -3.65 -4.68 -28.20
CA ALA A 388 -3.50 -4.54 -26.75
C ALA A 388 -4.80 -4.95 -26.05
N GLY A 389 -4.74 -5.94 -25.16
CA GLY A 389 -5.90 -6.48 -24.43
C GLY A 389 -6.36 -7.87 -24.88
N GLU A 390 -5.80 -8.40 -25.98
CA GLU A 390 -6.02 -9.80 -26.37
C GLU A 390 -5.34 -10.77 -25.39
N LEU A 391 -6.04 -11.86 -25.08
CA LEU A 391 -5.55 -12.90 -24.18
C LEU A 391 -4.73 -13.96 -24.91
N GLU A 392 -4.78 -14.04 -26.23
CA GLU A 392 -3.90 -14.93 -27.00
C GLU A 392 -2.52 -14.29 -27.16
N ARG A 393 -1.50 -14.98 -26.65
CA ARG A 393 -0.16 -14.43 -26.45
C ARG A 393 0.92 -15.46 -26.73
N LEU A 394 2.16 -15.00 -26.75
CA LEU A 394 3.36 -15.83 -26.87
C LEU A 394 4.16 -15.73 -25.56
N ALA A 395 4.46 -16.85 -24.93
CA ALA A 395 5.34 -16.92 -23.76
C ALA A 395 6.81 -16.70 -24.14
N LYS A 396 7.18 -17.08 -25.37
CA LYS A 396 8.55 -17.09 -25.92
C LYS A 396 9.54 -17.80 -24.99
N PRO A 397 9.31 -19.07 -24.62
CA PRO A 397 10.08 -19.76 -23.57
C PRO A 397 11.58 -19.78 -23.84
N GLN A 398 11.97 -19.95 -25.10
CA GLN A 398 13.38 -20.07 -25.52
C GLN A 398 14.04 -18.73 -25.86
N ALA A 399 13.30 -17.61 -25.84
CA ALA A 399 13.92 -16.31 -26.08
C ALA A 399 14.82 -15.94 -24.89
N ILE A 400 15.94 -15.28 -25.20
CA ILE A 400 16.81 -14.70 -24.18
C ILE A 400 16.04 -13.60 -23.45
N MET A 401 16.03 -13.67 -22.12
CA MET A 401 15.34 -12.70 -21.28
C MET A 401 16.20 -11.45 -21.09
N THR A 402 15.60 -10.27 -21.22
CA THR A 402 16.30 -9.01 -20.95
C THR A 402 16.32 -8.70 -19.46
N ARG A 403 17.24 -7.82 -19.06
CA ARG A 403 17.31 -7.27 -17.70
C ARG A 403 16.00 -6.59 -17.29
N ALA A 404 15.40 -5.79 -18.18
CA ALA A 404 14.13 -5.12 -17.89
C ALA A 404 13.00 -6.11 -17.61
N GLU A 405 12.88 -7.18 -18.39
CA GLU A 405 11.86 -8.22 -18.19
C GLU A 405 12.03 -8.94 -16.87
N PHE A 406 13.27 -9.29 -16.51
CA PHE A 406 13.56 -9.97 -15.26
C PHE A 406 13.22 -9.09 -14.04
N VAL A 407 13.60 -7.81 -14.08
CA VAL A 407 13.28 -6.85 -13.01
C VAL A 407 11.78 -6.63 -12.89
N ALA A 408 11.05 -6.54 -14.01
CA ALA A 408 9.59 -6.44 -14.00
C ALA A 408 8.94 -7.68 -13.36
N MET A 409 9.43 -8.88 -13.66
CA MET A 409 8.95 -10.12 -13.04
C MET A 409 9.17 -10.13 -11.51
N VAL A 410 10.38 -9.80 -11.04
CA VAL A 410 10.71 -9.81 -9.60
C VAL A 410 9.91 -8.74 -8.84
N THR A 411 9.86 -7.51 -9.36
CA THR A 411 9.11 -6.43 -8.71
C THR A 411 7.62 -6.71 -8.63
N ARG A 412 7.06 -7.35 -9.65
CA ARG A 412 5.66 -7.78 -9.65
C ARG A 412 5.34 -8.75 -8.52
N ALA A 413 6.17 -9.79 -8.33
CA ALA A 413 5.99 -10.73 -7.23
C ALA A 413 6.05 -10.05 -5.85
N LEU A 414 6.90 -9.03 -5.71
CA LEU A 414 7.06 -8.27 -4.47
C LEU A 414 5.98 -7.19 -4.24
N GLY A 415 5.03 -7.02 -5.17
CA GLY A 415 3.85 -6.19 -4.99
C GLY A 415 3.68 -5.03 -5.97
N LEU A 416 4.58 -4.86 -6.95
CA LEU A 416 4.39 -3.87 -8.01
C LEU A 416 3.48 -4.43 -9.12
N VAL A 417 2.19 -4.41 -8.83
CA VAL A 417 1.12 -4.80 -9.76
C VAL A 417 0.30 -3.57 -10.15
N VAL A 418 -0.43 -3.66 -11.26
CA VAL A 418 -1.36 -2.59 -11.67
C VAL A 418 -2.51 -2.52 -10.67
N GLU A 419 -3.08 -1.34 -10.48
CA GLU A 419 -4.24 -1.15 -9.62
C GLU A 419 -5.38 -2.12 -9.97
N GLY A 420 -5.95 -2.77 -8.96
CA GLY A 420 -6.97 -3.82 -9.10
C GLY A 420 -6.43 -5.26 -9.24
N GLU A 421 -5.17 -5.45 -9.61
CA GLU A 421 -4.53 -6.77 -9.62
C GLU A 421 -4.16 -7.23 -8.20
N GLN A 422 -4.11 -8.55 -7.98
CA GLN A 422 -3.82 -9.10 -6.67
C GLN A 422 -2.33 -9.31 -6.42
N LYS A 423 -1.91 -8.97 -5.20
CA LYS A 423 -0.51 -9.01 -4.78
C LYS A 423 -0.19 -10.33 -4.07
N MET A 424 0.91 -10.94 -4.49
CA MET A 424 1.56 -12.02 -3.75
C MET A 424 2.14 -11.47 -2.45
N TYR A 425 3.05 -10.52 -2.58
CA TYR A 425 3.64 -9.77 -1.47
C TYR A 425 3.28 -8.28 -1.56
N ASN A 426 3.31 -7.59 -0.42
CA ASN A 426 3.20 -6.13 -0.36
C ASN A 426 4.47 -5.54 0.26
N ILE A 427 5.60 -5.77 -0.41
CA ILE A 427 6.95 -5.47 0.11
C ILE A 427 7.52 -4.21 -0.52
N LEU A 428 7.33 -4.03 -1.83
CA LEU A 428 7.83 -2.83 -2.50
C LEU A 428 6.93 -1.64 -2.24
N ARG A 429 7.57 -0.47 -2.12
CA ARG A 429 6.91 0.83 -2.19
C ARG A 429 7.06 1.36 -3.62
N PRO A 430 6.00 1.30 -4.46
CA PRO A 430 6.09 1.72 -5.85
C PRO A 430 6.53 3.17 -5.98
N VAL A 431 7.49 3.43 -6.87
CA VAL A 431 7.70 4.79 -7.38
C VAL A 431 6.46 5.16 -8.20
N ALA A 432 5.90 6.35 -7.98
CA ALA A 432 4.78 6.83 -8.79
C ALA A 432 5.17 6.86 -10.28
N ALA A 433 4.29 6.41 -11.17
CA ALA A 433 4.60 6.28 -12.60
C ALA A 433 5.09 7.61 -13.23
N GLY A 434 4.50 8.75 -12.83
CA GLY A 434 4.93 10.09 -13.26
C GLY A 434 6.34 10.49 -12.80
N SER A 435 6.83 9.90 -11.71
CA SER A 435 8.16 10.20 -11.13
C SER A 435 9.24 9.23 -11.61
N ALA A 436 8.87 8.09 -12.20
CA ALA A 436 9.82 7.03 -12.58
C ALA A 436 10.92 7.54 -13.52
N THR A 437 10.57 8.35 -14.53
CA THR A 437 11.55 8.94 -15.46
C THR A 437 12.57 9.83 -14.74
N ALA A 438 12.13 10.65 -13.79
CA ALA A 438 13.00 11.54 -13.04
C ALA A 438 13.94 10.78 -12.09
N VAL A 439 13.46 9.67 -11.49
CA VAL A 439 14.29 8.78 -10.69
C VAL A 439 15.38 8.16 -11.58
N LEU A 440 15.00 7.53 -12.69
CA LEU A 440 15.96 6.87 -13.58
C LEU A 440 17.02 7.84 -14.12
N ALA A 441 16.63 9.06 -14.53
CA ALA A 441 17.56 10.07 -15.04
C ALA A 441 18.60 10.55 -14.01
N ARG A 442 18.35 10.35 -12.71
CA ARG A 442 19.31 10.65 -11.63
C ARG A 442 20.24 9.48 -11.32
N CYS A 443 19.87 8.28 -11.74
CA CYS A 443 20.54 7.03 -11.37
C CYS A 443 21.36 6.45 -12.52
N TYR A 444 20.90 6.61 -13.76
CA TYR A 444 21.50 5.98 -14.94
C TYR A 444 21.71 6.99 -16.08
N PHE A 445 22.82 6.85 -16.80
CA PHE A 445 23.15 7.65 -17.98
C PHE A 445 22.31 7.24 -19.20
N ASP A 446 21.97 5.97 -19.33
CA ASP A 446 21.09 5.43 -20.37
C ASP A 446 19.60 5.46 -20.01
N ALA A 447 19.19 6.29 -19.04
CA ALA A 447 17.81 6.37 -18.57
C ALA A 447 16.80 6.74 -19.68
N ASP A 448 17.24 7.47 -20.70
CA ASP A 448 16.43 7.81 -21.88
C ASP A 448 16.15 6.60 -22.79
N GLN A 449 17.02 5.59 -22.77
CA GLN A 449 16.88 4.33 -23.52
C GLN A 449 15.96 3.32 -22.82
N VAL A 450 15.65 3.51 -21.52
CA VAL A 450 14.74 2.61 -20.78
C VAL A 450 13.30 2.73 -21.32
N PRO A 451 12.68 1.63 -21.81
CA PRO A 451 11.32 1.66 -22.33
C PRO A 451 10.27 2.06 -21.29
N THR A 452 9.26 2.85 -21.69
CA THR A 452 8.24 3.38 -20.77
C THR A 452 7.54 2.31 -19.92
N TRP A 453 7.28 1.13 -20.49
CA TRP A 453 6.54 0.05 -19.82
C TRP A 453 7.26 -0.51 -18.57
N CYS A 454 8.59 -0.43 -18.52
CA CYS A 454 9.39 -0.96 -17.41
C CYS A 454 9.96 0.12 -16.49
N ARG A 455 9.80 1.42 -16.81
CA ARG A 455 10.39 2.51 -16.03
C ARG A 455 9.99 2.48 -14.57
N GLN A 456 8.70 2.26 -14.29
CA GLN A 456 8.21 2.20 -12.91
C GLN A 456 8.82 1.02 -12.14
N ALA A 457 8.92 -0.14 -12.78
CA ALA A 457 9.54 -1.34 -12.21
C ALA A 457 11.01 -1.11 -11.89
N ILE A 458 11.78 -0.60 -12.84
CA ILE A 458 13.22 -0.38 -12.67
C ILE A 458 13.48 0.70 -11.61
N ALA A 459 12.73 1.81 -11.63
CA ALA A 459 12.84 2.86 -10.63
C ALA A 459 12.51 2.34 -9.22
N THR A 460 11.46 1.53 -9.09
CA THR A 460 11.06 0.91 -7.82
C THR A 460 12.11 -0.09 -7.35
N ALA A 461 12.63 -0.93 -8.24
CA ALA A 461 13.68 -1.90 -7.94
C ALA A 461 14.96 -1.21 -7.45
N PHE A 462 15.38 -0.12 -8.12
CA PHE A 462 16.52 0.68 -7.70
C PHE A 462 16.31 1.27 -6.30
N ASN A 463 15.23 2.02 -6.07
CA ASN A 463 14.95 2.64 -4.76
C ASN A 463 14.79 1.63 -3.63
N SER A 464 14.40 0.40 -3.95
CA SER A 464 14.26 -0.68 -2.99
C SER A 464 15.58 -1.43 -2.73
N GLY A 465 16.66 -1.08 -3.43
CA GLY A 465 17.98 -1.71 -3.33
C GLY A 465 18.04 -3.10 -3.98
N LEU A 466 17.14 -3.40 -4.92
CA LEU A 466 17.16 -4.70 -5.63
C LEU A 466 18.26 -4.76 -6.69
N LEU A 467 18.62 -3.61 -7.28
CA LEU A 467 19.59 -3.50 -8.36
C LEU A 467 21.02 -3.20 -7.86
N ASP A 468 21.20 -3.03 -6.55
CA ASP A 468 22.49 -2.72 -5.97
C ASP A 468 23.45 -3.91 -6.05
N GLY A 469 24.69 -3.61 -6.41
CA GLY A 469 25.79 -4.56 -6.34
C GLY A 469 25.98 -5.44 -7.57
N VAL A 470 25.45 -5.08 -8.74
CA VAL A 470 25.82 -5.65 -10.04
C VAL A 470 27.00 -4.86 -10.63
N GLU A 471 28.18 -5.50 -10.73
CA GLU A 471 29.41 -4.85 -11.20
C GLU A 471 29.34 -4.48 -12.70
N GLY A 472 29.92 -3.34 -13.05
CA GLY A 472 30.04 -2.83 -14.43
C GLY A 472 28.76 -2.19 -14.97
N MET A 473 27.75 -2.04 -14.12
CA MET A 473 26.44 -1.44 -14.44
C MET A 473 26.03 -0.38 -13.41
N GLU A 474 27.01 0.26 -12.78
CA GLU A 474 26.80 1.26 -11.72
C GLU A 474 26.13 2.53 -12.26
N TYR A 475 26.33 2.84 -13.54
CA TYR A 475 25.84 4.06 -14.18
C TYR A 475 24.95 3.81 -15.40
N ASP A 476 24.82 2.59 -15.88
CA ASP A 476 23.97 2.23 -17.02
C ASP A 476 23.10 1.03 -16.64
N PHE A 477 21.79 1.13 -16.84
CA PHE A 477 20.89 0.01 -16.53
C PHE A 477 20.92 -1.08 -17.60
N CYS A 478 21.12 -0.71 -18.87
CA CYS A 478 21.19 -1.58 -20.04
C CYS A 478 19.92 -2.44 -20.22
N SER A 479 18.76 -1.78 -20.35
CA SER A 479 17.44 -2.44 -20.28
C SER A 479 17.23 -3.62 -21.24
N ASP A 480 17.77 -3.54 -22.46
CA ASP A 480 17.61 -4.55 -23.52
C ASP A 480 18.70 -5.63 -23.52
N LEU A 481 19.75 -5.49 -22.70
CA LEU A 481 20.79 -6.51 -22.63
C LEU A 481 20.28 -7.79 -21.96
N PRO A 482 20.79 -8.97 -22.36
CA PRO A 482 20.51 -10.23 -21.69
C PRO A 482 20.83 -10.18 -20.19
N ILE A 483 19.95 -10.72 -19.36
CA ILE A 483 20.26 -10.95 -17.95
C ILE A 483 21.14 -12.21 -17.82
N SER A 484 22.28 -12.09 -17.13
CA SER A 484 23.10 -13.27 -16.83
C SER A 484 22.55 -14.06 -15.63
N ARG A 485 22.91 -15.33 -15.52
CA ARG A 485 22.57 -16.20 -14.38
C ARG A 485 22.96 -15.58 -13.04
N LEU A 486 24.17 -15.02 -12.95
CA LEU A 486 24.67 -14.41 -11.73
C LEU A 486 23.97 -13.09 -11.39
N GLN A 487 23.67 -12.26 -12.38
CA GLN A 487 22.91 -11.02 -12.18
C GLN A 487 21.48 -11.30 -11.70
N ALA A 488 20.81 -12.26 -12.33
CA ALA A 488 19.49 -12.72 -11.90
C ALA A 488 19.50 -13.20 -10.45
N ALA A 489 20.53 -13.98 -10.07
CA ALA A 489 20.69 -14.49 -8.72
C ALA A 489 20.88 -13.39 -7.67
N VAL A 490 21.69 -12.37 -7.97
CA VAL A 490 21.89 -11.25 -7.03
C VAL A 490 20.62 -10.42 -6.86
N ILE A 491 19.90 -10.10 -7.94
CA ILE A 491 18.62 -9.35 -7.85
C ILE A 491 17.59 -10.12 -7.01
N ILE A 492 17.49 -11.43 -7.23
CA ILE A 492 16.64 -12.30 -6.43
C ILE A 492 17.10 -12.35 -4.97
N SER A 493 18.40 -12.44 -4.72
CA SER A 493 18.93 -12.48 -3.36
C SER A 493 18.65 -11.19 -2.61
N ASN A 494 18.76 -10.04 -3.28
CA ASN A 494 18.36 -8.75 -2.73
C ASN A 494 16.85 -8.71 -2.46
N ALA A 495 16.01 -9.23 -3.37
CA ALA A 495 14.57 -9.35 -3.18
C ALA A 495 14.21 -10.20 -1.96
N LEU A 496 14.88 -11.34 -1.81
CA LEU A 496 14.71 -12.26 -0.69
C LEU A 496 15.04 -11.58 0.66
N GLN A 497 16.07 -10.74 0.71
CA GLN A 497 16.41 -9.98 1.91
C GLN A 497 15.35 -8.92 2.29
N LYS A 498 14.46 -8.53 1.37
CA LYS A 498 13.35 -7.62 1.67
C LYS A 498 12.13 -8.32 2.27
N ILE A 499 12.08 -9.65 2.23
CA ILE A 499 10.98 -10.42 2.80
C ILE A 499 11.20 -10.58 4.32
N PRO A 500 10.29 -10.06 5.18
CA PRO A 500 10.44 -10.16 6.62
C PRO A 500 10.55 -11.60 7.10
N GLY A 501 11.46 -11.85 8.04
CA GLY A 501 11.70 -13.18 8.61
C GLY A 501 12.50 -14.12 7.71
N ASN A 502 12.94 -13.69 6.53
CA ASN A 502 13.82 -14.48 5.68
C ASN A 502 15.28 -14.36 6.14
N GLY A 503 15.74 -15.30 6.98
CA GLY A 503 17.12 -15.40 7.47
C GLY A 503 18.08 -16.10 6.51
N ALA A 504 17.90 -15.91 5.20
CA ALA A 504 18.63 -16.64 4.18
C ALA A 504 20.14 -16.36 4.28
N ARG A 505 20.93 -17.43 4.37
CA ARG A 505 22.40 -17.34 4.45
C ARG A 505 22.97 -17.09 3.06
N THR A 506 23.98 -16.25 2.99
CA THR A 506 24.75 -16.07 1.76
C THR A 506 25.66 -17.25 1.55
N VAL A 507 25.88 -17.62 0.29
CA VAL A 507 26.73 -18.74 -0.11
C VAL A 507 28.09 -18.21 -0.52
N ASP A 508 29.14 -18.95 -0.15
CA ASP A 508 30.47 -18.75 -0.73
C ASP A 508 30.50 -19.40 -2.13
N LEU A 509 30.53 -18.56 -3.15
CA LEU A 509 30.48 -18.99 -4.54
C LEU A 509 31.81 -19.63 -5.01
N ASN A 510 32.88 -19.53 -4.22
CA ASN A 510 34.16 -20.19 -4.52
C ASN A 510 34.07 -21.73 -4.55
N ASN A 511 32.95 -22.30 -4.07
CA ASN A 511 32.73 -23.74 -4.11
C ASN A 511 32.35 -24.28 -5.51
N PHE A 512 32.10 -23.41 -6.48
CA PHE A 512 31.74 -23.81 -7.85
C PHE A 512 32.96 -23.77 -8.78
N ALA A 513 33.06 -24.76 -9.66
CA ALA A 513 34.26 -25.01 -10.45
C ALA A 513 34.63 -23.88 -11.42
N ASP A 514 33.64 -23.11 -11.86
CA ASP A 514 33.76 -22.03 -12.83
C ASP A 514 33.62 -20.63 -12.20
N PHE A 515 33.57 -20.54 -10.87
CA PHE A 515 33.59 -19.25 -10.18
C PHE A 515 35.02 -18.68 -10.18
N ASN A 516 35.18 -17.50 -10.78
CA ASN A 516 36.47 -16.86 -11.01
C ASN A 516 36.47 -15.39 -10.56
N GLN A 517 37.60 -14.70 -10.76
CA GLN A 517 37.75 -13.29 -10.36
C GLN A 517 36.70 -12.36 -11.00
N GLU A 518 36.29 -12.61 -12.24
CA GLU A 518 35.29 -11.79 -12.95
C GLU A 518 33.89 -11.92 -12.34
N SER A 519 33.65 -12.95 -11.53
CA SER A 519 32.39 -13.19 -10.81
C SER A 519 32.48 -12.83 -9.32
N SER A 520 33.66 -12.41 -8.83
CA SER A 520 33.93 -12.21 -7.40
C SER A 520 33.05 -11.14 -6.75
N TRP A 521 32.56 -10.18 -7.51
CA TRP A 521 31.63 -9.14 -7.05
C TRP A 521 30.34 -9.70 -6.45
N ALA A 522 29.91 -10.89 -6.87
CA ALA A 522 28.69 -11.55 -6.39
C ALA A 522 28.93 -12.40 -5.14
N ASN A 523 30.19 -12.62 -4.74
CA ASN A 523 30.49 -13.46 -3.60
C ASN A 523 29.91 -12.86 -2.32
N GLY A 524 29.22 -13.67 -1.52
CA GLY A 524 28.52 -13.21 -0.32
C GLY A 524 27.29 -12.33 -0.58
N LYS A 525 26.84 -12.18 -1.84
CA LYS A 525 25.57 -11.52 -2.20
C LYS A 525 24.48 -12.49 -2.58
N VAL A 526 24.84 -13.67 -3.10
CA VAL A 526 23.88 -14.71 -3.48
C VAL A 526 23.48 -15.52 -2.24
N VAL A 527 22.17 -15.66 -2.01
CA VAL A 527 21.64 -16.49 -0.92
C VAL A 527 21.44 -17.94 -1.37
N GLU A 528 21.47 -18.85 -0.39
CA GLU A 528 21.31 -20.28 -0.60
C GLU A 528 20.01 -20.62 -1.32
N GLY A 529 20.04 -21.61 -2.23
CA GLY A 529 18.88 -22.06 -3.00
C GLY A 529 18.58 -21.25 -4.27
N VAL A 530 19.13 -20.03 -4.41
CA VAL A 530 18.91 -19.17 -5.59
C VAL A 530 19.56 -19.74 -6.83
N LEU A 531 20.84 -20.09 -6.74
CA LEU A 531 21.55 -20.81 -7.79
C LEU A 531 21.67 -22.28 -7.42
N ALA A 532 21.51 -23.15 -8.41
CA ALA A 532 21.99 -24.51 -8.34
C ALA A 532 22.98 -24.69 -9.49
N GLY A 533 24.09 -25.36 -9.22
CA GLY A 533 25.01 -25.77 -10.28
C GLY A 533 24.34 -26.79 -11.20
N ASP A 534 24.82 -26.85 -12.43
CA ASP A 534 24.47 -27.92 -13.36
C ASP A 534 25.02 -29.26 -12.84
N ALA A 535 24.62 -30.38 -13.46
CA ALA A 535 25.04 -31.71 -13.02
C ALA A 535 26.56 -31.93 -13.06
N ASP A 536 27.30 -31.10 -13.79
CA ASP A 536 28.76 -31.09 -13.88
C ASP A 536 29.45 -30.20 -12.83
N GLY A 537 28.68 -29.52 -11.98
CA GLY A 537 29.18 -28.64 -10.92
C GLY A 537 29.42 -27.18 -11.33
N SER A 538 29.08 -26.78 -12.56
CA SER A 538 29.25 -25.41 -13.07
C SER A 538 28.05 -24.52 -12.74
N LEU A 539 28.28 -23.23 -12.47
CA LEU A 539 27.23 -22.22 -12.31
C LEU A 539 26.82 -21.56 -13.63
N ARG A 540 27.78 -21.45 -14.56
CA ARG A 540 27.74 -20.68 -15.80
C ARG A 540 27.35 -19.22 -15.54
N PRO A 541 28.09 -18.49 -14.67
CA PRO A 541 27.64 -17.23 -14.07
C PRO A 541 27.31 -16.13 -15.09
N ASN A 542 28.01 -16.11 -16.22
CA ASN A 542 27.88 -15.09 -17.26
C ASN A 542 26.91 -15.47 -18.39
N ASP A 543 26.38 -16.68 -18.37
CA ASP A 543 25.48 -17.13 -19.43
C ASP A 543 24.13 -16.44 -19.32
N ALA A 544 23.59 -16.06 -20.47
CA ALA A 544 22.28 -15.47 -20.57
C ALA A 544 21.19 -16.50 -20.23
N LEU A 545 20.17 -16.07 -19.51
CA LEU A 545 18.99 -16.89 -19.23
C LEU A 545 17.99 -16.81 -20.38
N THR A 546 17.47 -17.95 -20.80
CA THR A 546 16.18 -17.99 -21.51
C THR A 546 15.04 -17.62 -20.56
N ARG A 547 13.90 -17.18 -21.10
CA ARG A 547 12.71 -16.89 -20.30
C ARG A 547 12.25 -18.11 -19.50
N ALA A 548 12.26 -19.30 -20.09
CA ALA A 548 11.92 -20.55 -19.41
C ALA A 548 12.83 -20.83 -18.20
N GLU A 549 14.14 -20.68 -18.36
CA GLU A 549 15.10 -20.87 -17.27
C GLU A 549 14.93 -19.83 -16.16
N ALA A 550 14.71 -18.56 -16.51
CA ALA A 550 14.50 -17.50 -15.54
C ALA A 550 13.25 -17.72 -14.68
N TYR A 551 12.11 -18.08 -15.28
CA TYR A 551 10.90 -18.44 -14.53
C TYR A 551 11.09 -19.72 -13.72
N THR A 552 11.85 -20.71 -14.22
CA THR A 552 12.13 -21.93 -13.45
C THR A 552 12.93 -21.65 -12.19
N LEU A 553 13.98 -20.82 -12.30
CA LEU A 553 14.77 -20.37 -11.18
C LEU A 553 13.90 -19.61 -10.17
N PHE A 554 13.09 -18.67 -10.65
CA PHE A 554 12.23 -17.85 -9.81
C PHE A 554 11.13 -18.65 -9.10
N MET A 555 10.45 -19.56 -9.82
CA MET A 555 9.40 -20.42 -9.29
C MET A 555 9.92 -21.42 -8.25
N ARG A 556 11.15 -21.94 -8.42
CA ARG A 556 11.79 -22.77 -7.40
C ARG A 556 11.92 -22.03 -6.06
N LEU A 557 12.21 -20.74 -6.11
CA LEU A 557 12.38 -19.94 -4.90
C LEU A 557 11.07 -19.56 -4.25
N LEU A 558 10.06 -19.20 -5.04
CA LEU A 558 8.71 -18.98 -4.53
C LEU A 558 8.21 -20.21 -3.75
N ARG A 559 8.45 -21.42 -4.27
CA ARG A 559 8.16 -22.67 -3.55
C ARG A 559 8.89 -22.78 -2.20
N GLN A 560 10.18 -22.43 -2.14
CA GLN A 560 10.95 -22.45 -0.88
C GLN A 560 10.42 -21.43 0.14
N LEU A 561 9.89 -20.30 -0.32
CA LEU A 561 9.24 -19.30 0.52
C LEU A 561 7.83 -19.72 0.98
N GLY A 562 7.34 -20.83 0.44
CA GLY A 562 6.05 -21.41 0.75
C GLY A 562 4.92 -20.90 -0.13
N TRP A 563 5.17 -20.51 -1.38
CA TRP A 563 4.14 -20.22 -2.40
C TRP A 563 3.80 -21.41 -3.28
#